data_AF-A0A538IA30-F1
#
_entry.id   AF-A0A538IA30-F1
#
_cell.length_a   1.000
_cell.length_b   1.000
_cell.length_c   1.000
_cell.angle_alpha   90.00
_cell.angle_beta   90.00
_cell.angle_gamma   90.00
#
_symmetry.space_group_name_H-M   'P 1'
#
loop_
_entity.id
_entity.type
_entity.pdbx_description
1 polymer ?
#
loop_
_entity_poly.entity_id
_entity_poly.type
_entity_poly.pdbx_seq_one_letter_code
_entity_poly.pdbx_strand_id
1 'polypeptide(L)'
;MAGVRSRGRHAVPAPVLGVGRNEARADARRRLRRRDSRRGRRETDLRERRARGDPRRPRLELTRPARRRAGDPLARTRRRLSLLPIVVVLLDGVADRTHGALGGRSGVEAANTPNLDALCARGSCGVIYAVGPGRAPSSEVAHWSLLGYRPDEFPGRAVFEALGRGQDVDEEHVFAYAALRPAERRPDGWWLTGRPDPAADADDAAQLVARCDGITVDGLRFSLEHVWRGEAVLRVAGGADDRVTDSDAFFRDRHPLLRPQPLVPEASRTARAAEEWTREVMRRLDGERFNVITLKWWGRPRHVPTFEERHGLRGTFIAESAFLRGLARAVGLDAVEAKETDDPTADLRGRLASIRERLDAGDTFVFAHQKSADAAGHTKDPLRKRAMLERMDAALGELPIDRAIVCVTGDHATPASPEVIHSGDPVPFVVAGPGVRADRVREFGESTCADGILGHLRGPDMMPVLLNAADRPLFLGSRPTPFDGADGYPAIVDPLL
;
A
#
# COMPACT_ATOMS: atom_id res chain seq x y z
N MET A 1 -42.40 -56.59 26.11
CA MET A 1 -43.35 -57.17 25.14
C MET A 1 -43.33 -56.35 23.86
N ALA A 2 -43.25 -57.07 22.73
CA ALA A 2 -43.54 -56.72 21.33
C ALA A 2 -42.91 -55.45 20.70
N GLY A 3 -42.15 -55.68 19.63
CA GLY A 3 -41.81 -54.68 18.61
C GLY A 3 -42.51 -54.96 17.28
N VAL A 4 -42.14 -54.21 16.23
CA VAL A 4 -42.10 -54.47 14.75
C VAL A 4 -41.90 -53.09 14.06
N ARG A 5 -40.68 -52.76 13.57
CA ARG A 5 -40.16 -52.72 12.16
C ARG A 5 -40.92 -51.84 11.14
N SER A 6 -40.28 -50.74 10.68
CA SER A 6 -39.68 -50.47 9.33
C SER A 6 -40.67 -49.89 8.28
N ARG A 7 -40.41 -48.96 7.35
CA ARG A 7 -39.28 -48.43 6.51
C ARG A 7 -39.64 -46.97 6.11
N GLY A 8 -38.84 -46.05 5.56
CA GLY A 8 -37.45 -45.96 5.10
C GLY A 8 -37.23 -44.68 4.24
N ARG A 9 -35.95 -44.24 4.12
CA ARG A 9 -35.26 -43.43 3.05
C ARG A 9 -35.82 -42.01 2.77
N HIS A 10 -35.05 -40.92 2.79
CA HIS A 10 -33.78 -40.65 2.11
C HIS A 10 -32.91 -39.64 2.88
N ALA A 11 -31.60 -39.90 2.99
CA ALA A 11 -30.58 -38.95 3.42
C ALA A 11 -29.59 -38.74 2.28
N VAL A 12 -29.29 -37.46 1.98
CA VAL A 12 -28.31 -36.99 0.99
C VAL A 12 -26.93 -36.94 1.67
N PRO A 13 -25.83 -37.41 1.05
CA PRO A 13 -24.53 -37.46 1.71
C PRO A 13 -23.76 -36.13 1.61
N ALA A 14 -23.05 -35.81 2.69
CA ALA A 14 -22.07 -34.73 2.79
C ALA A 14 -20.80 -35.03 1.95
N PRO A 15 -20.15 -34.01 1.36
CA PRO A 15 -18.90 -34.21 0.63
C PRO A 15 -17.70 -34.30 1.59
N VAL A 16 -16.98 -35.41 1.48
CA VAL A 16 -15.63 -35.61 2.02
C VAL A 16 -14.65 -34.86 1.11
N LEU A 17 -13.98 -33.83 1.62
CA LEU A 17 -12.81 -33.24 0.97
C LEU A 17 -11.54 -33.88 1.56
N GLY A 18 -10.96 -34.76 0.76
CA GLY A 18 -9.75 -35.51 1.08
C GLY A 18 -8.49 -34.66 1.07
N VAL A 19 -7.64 -34.98 2.04
CA VAL A 19 -6.22 -34.65 2.16
C VAL A 19 -5.45 -35.22 0.96
N GLY A 20 -4.58 -34.44 0.33
CA GLY A 20 -3.64 -34.96 -0.67
C GLY A 20 -2.98 -33.91 -1.57
N ARG A 21 -1.92 -33.25 -1.09
CA ARG A 21 -0.95 -32.56 -1.95
C ARG A 21 0.47 -32.83 -1.42
N ASN A 22 1.03 -33.98 -1.76
CA ASN A 22 2.45 -34.23 -1.58
C ASN A 22 3.00 -35.28 -2.55
N GLU A 23 2.68 -35.20 -3.85
CA GLU A 23 3.34 -36.00 -4.89
C GLU A 23 3.50 -35.20 -6.19
N ALA A 24 4.42 -34.23 -6.18
CA ALA A 24 4.90 -33.56 -7.40
C ALA A 24 6.37 -33.15 -7.29
N ARG A 25 7.17 -33.85 -6.47
CA ARG A 25 8.61 -33.64 -6.31
C ARG A 25 9.34 -34.98 -6.16
N ALA A 26 9.22 -35.86 -7.15
CA ALA A 26 10.02 -37.09 -7.19
C ALA A 26 10.53 -37.51 -8.59
N ASP A 27 10.23 -36.76 -9.67
CA ASP A 27 10.56 -37.23 -11.03
C ASP A 27 11.63 -36.40 -11.78
N ALA A 28 12.29 -35.45 -11.09
CA ALA A 28 13.37 -34.65 -11.68
C ALA A 28 14.80 -35.13 -11.34
N ARG A 29 14.96 -36.18 -10.52
CA ARG A 29 16.29 -36.64 -10.04
C ARG A 29 16.73 -38.03 -10.56
N ARG A 30 16.07 -38.56 -11.59
CA ARG A 30 16.40 -39.88 -12.17
C ARG A 30 16.85 -39.87 -13.64
N ARG A 31 17.25 -38.71 -14.18
CA ARG A 31 17.77 -38.55 -15.55
C ARG A 31 19.18 -37.97 -15.67
N LEU A 32 19.96 -37.99 -14.59
CA LEU A 32 21.38 -37.63 -14.58
C LEU A 32 22.17 -38.69 -13.82
N ARG A 33 22.37 -39.85 -14.46
CA ARG A 33 23.35 -40.90 -14.12
C ARG A 33 23.12 -42.11 -15.04
N ARG A 34 23.42 -41.94 -16.33
CA ARG A 34 23.66 -43.02 -17.31
C ARG A 34 24.06 -42.40 -18.63
N ARG A 35 25.33 -42.03 -18.73
CA ARG A 35 26.12 -42.03 -19.98
C ARG A 35 27.52 -41.57 -19.61
N ASP A 36 28.28 -42.55 -19.15
CA ASP A 36 29.72 -42.49 -19.25
C ASP A 36 30.18 -43.73 -20.02
N SER A 37 31.34 -43.61 -20.67
CA SER A 37 32.09 -44.64 -21.39
C SER A 37 31.54 -45.12 -22.74
N ARG A 38 32.09 -44.56 -23.83
CA ARG A 38 32.70 -45.27 -24.98
C ARG A 38 32.93 -44.30 -26.16
N ARG A 39 34.14 -43.76 -26.26
CA ARG A 39 35.03 -43.77 -27.45
C ARG A 39 36.02 -42.61 -27.37
N GLY A 40 37.25 -42.95 -26.98
CA GLY A 40 38.42 -42.19 -27.36
C GLY A 40 38.94 -42.60 -28.73
N ARG A 41 39.88 -41.78 -29.22
CA ARG A 41 40.83 -41.96 -30.33
C ARG A 41 40.33 -41.63 -31.75
N ARG A 42 40.67 -40.42 -32.20
CA ARG A 42 41.54 -40.09 -33.34
C ARG A 42 41.95 -38.60 -33.18
N GLU A 43 43.21 -38.38 -32.80
CA GLU A 43 44.26 -37.78 -33.65
C GLU A 43 43.96 -36.29 -33.94
N THR A 44 44.50 -35.34 -33.18
CA THR A 44 45.78 -34.65 -33.49
C THR A 44 46.03 -34.51 -34.99
N ASP A 45 45.67 -33.36 -35.57
CA ASP A 45 46.61 -32.64 -36.41
C ASP A 45 46.22 -31.17 -36.65
N LEU A 46 47.26 -30.33 -36.74
CA LEU A 46 47.28 -28.99 -37.36
C LEU A 46 46.78 -27.80 -36.54
N ARG A 47 47.60 -27.43 -35.55
CA ARG A 47 48.03 -26.03 -35.43
C ARG A 47 48.93 -25.69 -36.63
N GLU A 48 48.90 -24.40 -37.01
CA GLU A 48 49.85 -23.71 -37.90
C GLU A 48 49.74 -23.93 -39.41
N ARG A 49 49.04 -23.01 -40.09
CA ARG A 49 49.55 -22.40 -41.34
C ARG A 49 49.27 -20.90 -41.35
N ARG A 50 50.36 -20.13 -41.24
CA ARG A 50 50.46 -18.70 -41.55
C ARG A 50 50.33 -18.44 -43.05
N ALA A 51 49.94 -17.20 -43.34
CA ALA A 51 50.27 -16.38 -44.52
C ALA A 51 49.63 -16.71 -45.87
N ARG A 52 48.88 -15.73 -46.40
CA ARG A 52 49.19 -14.98 -47.64
C ARG A 52 48.06 -13.99 -47.96
N GLY A 53 48.41 -12.71 -48.03
CA GLY A 53 47.61 -11.72 -48.75
C GLY A 53 47.94 -11.78 -50.25
N ASP A 54 46.97 -11.43 -51.08
CA ASP A 54 47.19 -10.95 -52.45
C ASP A 54 46.25 -9.75 -52.71
N PRO A 55 46.82 -8.58 -53.05
CA PRO A 55 46.11 -7.31 -53.19
C PRO A 55 45.64 -7.08 -54.63
N ARG A 56 44.38 -7.39 -54.96
CA ARG A 56 43.79 -6.92 -56.24
C ARG A 56 42.29 -6.65 -56.13
N ARG A 57 41.91 -5.40 -55.88
CA ARG A 57 40.74 -4.75 -56.51
C ARG A 57 40.81 -3.22 -56.34
N PRO A 58 40.58 -2.42 -57.40
CA PRO A 58 40.84 -0.98 -57.38
C PRO A 58 39.80 -0.22 -56.55
N ARG A 59 40.26 0.74 -55.75
CA ARG A 59 39.43 1.83 -55.22
C ARG A 59 39.00 2.72 -56.40
N LEU A 60 37.73 2.67 -56.77
CA LEU A 60 37.11 3.72 -57.59
C LEU A 60 36.63 4.82 -56.63
N GLU A 61 37.32 5.96 -56.62
CA GLU A 61 36.76 7.22 -56.13
C GLU A 61 35.67 7.67 -57.10
N LEU A 62 34.41 7.52 -56.70
CA LEU A 62 33.27 8.16 -57.35
C LEU A 62 32.84 9.34 -56.49
N THR A 63 33.25 10.53 -56.93
CA THR A 63 32.73 11.82 -56.51
C THR A 63 31.19 11.81 -56.60
N ARG A 64 30.52 11.99 -55.45
CA ARG A 64 29.05 12.12 -55.40
C ARG A 64 28.66 13.56 -55.73
N PRO A 65 27.82 13.82 -56.76
CA PRO A 65 27.22 15.13 -56.92
C PRO A 65 26.14 15.32 -55.86
N ALA A 66 26.11 16.50 -55.23
CA ALA A 66 25.11 16.90 -54.25
C ALA A 66 23.72 16.96 -54.90
N ARG A 67 22.94 15.88 -54.81
CA ARG A 67 21.50 15.91 -55.04
C ARG A 67 20.82 16.36 -53.76
N ARG A 68 20.28 17.59 -53.78
CA ARG A 68 19.21 18.02 -52.87
C ARG A 68 18.08 16.99 -52.96
N ARG A 69 17.93 16.16 -51.92
CA ARG A 69 16.75 15.30 -51.78
C ARG A 69 15.59 16.19 -51.34
N ALA A 70 14.56 16.21 -52.17
CA ALA A 70 13.22 16.61 -51.79
C ALA A 70 12.83 15.89 -50.49
N GLY A 71 12.16 16.62 -49.60
CA GLY A 71 11.76 16.16 -48.28
C GLY A 71 11.06 14.81 -48.32
N ASP A 72 11.42 13.95 -47.38
CA ASP A 72 10.76 12.68 -47.12
C ASP A 72 9.31 12.94 -46.67
N PRO A 73 8.28 12.49 -47.42
CA PRO A 73 6.88 12.62 -47.01
C PRO A 73 6.55 11.78 -45.75
N LEU A 74 7.47 10.92 -45.30
CA LEU A 74 7.35 10.10 -44.08
C LEU A 74 8.00 10.75 -42.86
N ALA A 75 8.52 11.97 -42.96
CA ALA A 75 8.76 12.84 -41.81
C ALA A 75 7.44 13.35 -41.20
N ARG A 76 6.40 12.50 -41.13
CA ARG A 76 5.34 12.64 -40.13
C ARG A 76 6.06 12.62 -38.80
N THR A 77 6.07 13.77 -38.14
CA THR A 77 6.38 13.97 -36.74
C THR A 77 6.11 12.68 -35.99
N ARG A 78 7.17 11.97 -35.59
CA ARG A 78 7.07 10.97 -34.53
C ARG A 78 6.59 11.76 -33.32
N ARG A 79 5.29 11.97 -33.19
CA ARG A 79 4.67 12.32 -31.92
C ARG A 79 5.09 11.15 -31.04
N ARG A 80 6.12 11.34 -30.20
CA ARG A 80 6.31 10.46 -29.04
C ARG A 80 4.91 10.31 -28.46
N LEU A 81 4.46 9.07 -28.24
CA LEU A 81 3.24 8.83 -27.49
C LEU A 81 3.31 9.74 -26.26
N SER A 82 2.42 10.72 -26.19
CA SER A 82 2.39 11.63 -25.05
C SER A 82 1.72 10.86 -23.93
N LEU A 83 2.52 10.04 -23.25
CA LEU A 83 2.06 9.24 -22.13
C LEU A 83 1.46 10.19 -21.10
N LEU A 84 0.21 9.95 -20.72
CA LEU A 84 -0.48 10.83 -19.79
C LEU A 84 0.08 10.60 -18.38
N PRO A 85 0.20 11.66 -17.56
CA PRO A 85 0.43 11.50 -16.14
C PRO A 85 -0.82 10.94 -15.46
N ILE A 86 -0.63 10.29 -14.32
CA ILE A 86 -1.69 9.74 -13.49
C ILE A 86 -1.82 10.57 -12.22
N VAL A 87 -3.03 10.97 -11.88
CA VAL A 87 -3.37 11.66 -10.63
C VAL A 87 -4.34 10.78 -9.85
N VAL A 88 -4.05 10.51 -8.59
CA VAL A 88 -4.97 9.85 -7.65
C VAL A 88 -5.33 10.86 -6.57
N VAL A 89 -6.61 11.13 -6.40
CA VAL A 89 -7.15 11.87 -5.24
C VAL A 89 -7.90 10.86 -4.37
N LEU A 90 -7.29 10.50 -3.24
CA LEU A 90 -7.83 9.54 -2.30
C LEU A 90 -8.54 10.26 -1.16
N LEU A 91 -9.84 9.99 -1.02
CA LEU A 91 -10.69 10.45 0.08
C LEU A 91 -10.71 9.34 1.14
N ASP A 92 -9.94 9.50 2.22
CA ASP A 92 -9.76 8.47 3.27
C ASP A 92 -11.12 8.11 3.88
N GLY A 93 -11.37 6.80 4.06
CA GLY A 93 -12.57 6.33 4.73
C GLY A 93 -13.90 6.75 4.08
N VAL A 94 -13.90 7.14 2.78
CA VAL A 94 -15.05 7.76 2.09
C VAL A 94 -16.31 6.89 2.14
N ALA A 95 -16.16 5.58 1.96
CA ALA A 95 -17.28 4.65 1.91
C ALA A 95 -17.93 4.45 3.28
N ASP A 96 -19.23 4.18 3.27
CA ASP A 96 -20.08 4.08 4.44
C ASP A 96 -21.10 2.94 4.27
N ARG A 97 -21.95 2.76 5.28
CA ARG A 97 -23.14 1.91 5.23
C ARG A 97 -24.39 2.78 5.10
N THR A 98 -25.52 2.14 4.80
CA THR A 98 -26.81 2.83 4.71
C THR A 98 -27.33 3.27 6.08
N HIS A 99 -27.89 4.47 6.15
CA HIS A 99 -28.43 5.02 7.40
C HIS A 99 -29.91 5.40 7.27
N GLY A 100 -30.72 5.05 8.27
CA GLY A 100 -32.13 5.45 8.32
C GLY A 100 -32.32 6.97 8.30
N ALA A 101 -31.44 7.71 8.98
CA ALA A 101 -31.41 9.18 8.99
C ALA A 101 -31.14 9.80 7.60
N LEU A 102 -30.64 9.02 6.65
CA LEU A 102 -30.37 9.41 5.26
C LEU A 102 -31.36 8.79 4.26
N GLY A 103 -32.46 8.23 4.75
CA GLY A 103 -33.47 7.58 3.91
C GLY A 103 -33.01 6.25 3.32
N GLY A 104 -32.15 5.51 4.03
CA GLY A 104 -31.63 4.22 3.58
C GLY A 104 -30.43 4.31 2.63
N ARG A 105 -29.79 5.47 2.52
CA ARG A 105 -28.59 5.72 1.70
C ARG A 105 -27.33 5.82 2.55
N SER A 106 -26.17 5.62 1.93
CA SER A 106 -24.88 5.91 2.55
C SER A 106 -24.64 7.42 2.71
N GLY A 107 -23.60 7.81 3.46
CA GLY A 107 -23.17 9.20 3.54
C GLY A 107 -22.80 9.80 2.17
N VAL A 108 -22.16 9.00 1.30
CA VAL A 108 -21.78 9.39 -0.08
C VAL A 108 -23.02 9.51 -0.97
N GLU A 109 -23.87 8.50 -1.00
CA GLU A 109 -25.07 8.46 -1.86
C GLU A 109 -26.15 9.50 -1.45
N ALA A 110 -26.09 9.98 -0.20
CA ALA A 110 -26.98 11.02 0.28
C ALA A 110 -26.44 12.44 0.07
N ALA A 111 -25.14 12.59 -0.21
CA ALA A 111 -24.48 13.89 -0.36
C ALA A 111 -24.75 14.49 -1.74
N ASN A 112 -24.99 15.79 -1.80
CA ASN A 112 -25.03 16.51 -3.07
C ASN A 112 -23.59 16.71 -3.59
N THR A 113 -23.16 15.87 -4.54
CA THR A 113 -21.76 15.84 -5.04
C THR A 113 -21.66 16.07 -6.55
N PRO A 114 -22.09 17.24 -7.07
CA PRO A 114 -22.17 17.49 -8.50
C PRO A 114 -20.82 17.37 -9.24
N ASN A 115 -19.68 17.59 -8.58
CA ASN A 115 -18.37 17.46 -9.23
C ASN A 115 -17.94 16.00 -9.37
N LEU A 116 -18.15 15.18 -8.34
CA LEU A 116 -17.96 13.73 -8.39
C LEU A 116 -18.92 13.07 -9.39
N ASP A 117 -20.18 13.48 -9.41
CA ASP A 117 -21.17 13.02 -10.39
C ASP A 117 -20.74 13.37 -11.82
N ALA A 118 -20.27 14.60 -12.03
CA ALA A 118 -19.73 15.03 -13.33
C ALA A 118 -18.46 14.25 -13.72
N LEU A 119 -17.65 13.81 -12.75
CA LEU A 119 -16.51 12.93 -12.99
C LEU A 119 -16.96 11.54 -13.45
N CYS A 120 -17.95 10.94 -12.77
CA CYS A 120 -18.56 9.66 -13.15
C CYS A 120 -19.14 9.71 -14.56
N ALA A 121 -19.90 10.75 -14.88
CA ALA A 121 -20.53 10.92 -16.20
C ALA A 121 -19.52 11.03 -17.37
N ARG A 122 -18.24 11.29 -17.08
CA ARG A 122 -17.14 11.38 -18.07
C ARG A 122 -16.14 10.22 -17.95
N GLY A 123 -16.35 9.28 -17.04
CA GLY A 123 -15.36 8.29 -16.64
C GLY A 123 -15.86 6.85 -16.68
N SER A 124 -14.93 5.93 -16.40
CA SER A 124 -15.24 4.54 -16.11
C SER A 124 -15.34 4.36 -14.60
N CYS A 125 -16.44 3.79 -14.13
CA CYS A 125 -16.71 3.58 -12.72
C CYS A 125 -16.56 2.10 -12.34
N GLY A 126 -16.37 1.85 -11.05
CA GLY A 126 -16.34 0.54 -10.41
C GLY A 126 -16.34 0.70 -8.90
N VAL A 127 -16.12 -0.40 -8.19
CA VAL A 127 -15.79 -0.36 -6.78
C VAL A 127 -14.49 -1.11 -6.50
N ILE A 128 -13.78 -0.73 -5.45
CA ILE A 128 -12.51 -1.35 -5.08
C ILE A 128 -12.53 -1.86 -3.63
N TYR A 129 -12.00 -3.07 -3.44
CA TYR A 129 -11.65 -3.60 -2.13
C TYR A 129 -10.13 -3.53 -1.96
N ALA A 130 -9.62 -2.65 -1.10
CA ALA A 130 -8.17 -2.49 -0.97
C ALA A 130 -7.44 -3.81 -0.65
N VAL A 131 -8.04 -4.71 0.15
CA VAL A 131 -7.49 -6.05 0.41
C VAL A 131 -8.38 -7.16 -0.16
N GLY A 132 -9.67 -7.13 0.16
CA GLY A 132 -10.64 -8.07 -0.37
C GLY A 132 -11.97 -8.01 0.36
N PRO A 133 -13.03 -8.64 -0.20
CA PRO A 133 -14.37 -8.57 0.38
C PRO A 133 -14.41 -9.00 1.85
N GLY A 134 -15.03 -8.19 2.70
CA GLY A 134 -15.22 -8.48 4.12
C GLY A 134 -13.97 -8.33 4.99
N ARG A 135 -12.84 -7.85 4.44
CA ARG A 135 -11.60 -7.60 5.19
C ARG A 135 -11.45 -6.12 5.46
N ALA A 136 -11.55 -5.70 6.72
CA ALA A 136 -11.30 -4.32 7.13
C ALA A 136 -9.78 -4.06 7.20
N PRO A 137 -9.21 -3.23 6.32
CA PRO A 137 -7.77 -2.95 6.34
C PRO A 137 -7.44 -1.79 7.30
N SER A 138 -6.22 -1.74 7.79
CA SER A 138 -5.63 -0.48 8.25
C SER A 138 -5.16 0.35 7.06
N SER A 139 -5.07 1.67 7.21
CA SER A 139 -4.72 2.58 6.11
C SER A 139 -3.40 2.23 5.44
N GLU A 140 -2.37 1.84 6.20
CA GLU A 140 -1.08 1.45 5.63
C GLU A 140 -1.15 0.18 4.79
N VAL A 141 -1.97 -0.81 5.17
CA VAL A 141 -2.16 -2.04 4.40
C VAL A 141 -2.99 -1.76 3.15
N ALA A 142 -4.00 -0.90 3.27
CA ALA A 142 -4.83 -0.49 2.14
C ALA A 142 -3.99 0.24 1.07
N HIS A 143 -3.22 1.26 1.46
CA HIS A 143 -2.36 2.03 0.55
C HIS A 143 -1.27 1.16 -0.08
N TRP A 144 -0.64 0.27 0.68
CA TRP A 144 0.36 -0.67 0.14
C TRP A 144 -0.20 -1.53 -0.98
N SER A 145 -1.39 -2.09 -0.76
CA SER A 145 -2.11 -2.91 -1.74
C SER A 145 -2.56 -2.10 -2.96
N LEU A 146 -3.13 -0.91 -2.75
CA LEU A 146 -3.57 -0.02 -3.83
C LEU A 146 -2.42 0.41 -4.74
N LEU A 147 -1.23 0.65 -4.18
CA LEU A 147 -0.03 0.97 -4.94
C LEU A 147 0.61 -0.25 -5.62
N GLY A 148 -0.03 -1.42 -5.61
CA GLY A 148 0.41 -2.62 -6.34
C GLY A 148 1.52 -3.41 -5.66
N TYR A 149 1.77 -3.19 -4.36
CA TYR A 149 2.77 -3.94 -3.61
C TYR A 149 2.19 -5.17 -2.92
N ARG A 150 3.01 -6.22 -2.79
CA ARG A 150 2.56 -7.51 -2.27
C ARG A 150 2.62 -7.56 -0.73
N PRO A 151 1.77 -8.38 -0.09
CA PRO A 151 1.78 -8.51 1.37
C PRO A 151 3.12 -8.98 1.96
N ASP A 152 3.88 -9.82 1.27
CA ASP A 152 5.19 -10.31 1.71
C ASP A 152 6.31 -9.26 1.60
N GLU A 153 6.04 -8.18 0.89
CA GLU A 153 6.94 -7.03 0.74
C GLU A 153 6.70 -5.95 1.80
N PHE A 154 5.62 -6.07 2.58
CA PHE A 154 5.18 -5.05 3.53
C PHE A 154 6.18 -4.90 4.71
N PRO A 155 6.79 -3.71 4.90
CA PRO A 155 7.81 -3.53 5.94
C PRO A 155 7.24 -3.28 7.34
N GLY A 156 5.93 -3.03 7.47
CA GLY A 156 5.28 -2.71 8.75
C GLY A 156 5.11 -1.21 9.00
N ARG A 157 4.03 -0.84 9.72
CA ARG A 157 3.70 0.57 9.98
C ARG A 157 4.78 1.30 10.76
N ALA A 158 5.42 0.67 11.74
CA ALA A 158 6.46 1.31 12.53
C ALA A 158 7.65 1.78 11.67
N VAL A 159 7.99 1.03 10.62
CA VAL A 159 9.02 1.42 9.65
C VAL A 159 8.58 2.65 8.86
N PHE A 160 7.33 2.70 8.42
CA PHE A 160 6.79 3.90 7.76
C PHE A 160 6.72 5.10 8.70
N GLU A 161 6.36 4.92 9.97
CA GLU A 161 6.35 6.00 10.95
C GLU A 161 7.77 6.57 11.16
N ALA A 162 8.79 5.70 11.18
CA ALA A 162 10.21 6.09 11.27
C ALA A 162 10.65 6.90 10.02
N LEU A 163 10.48 6.32 8.83
CA LEU A 163 10.82 6.96 7.55
C LEU A 163 10.08 8.28 7.35
N GLY A 164 8.80 8.34 7.75
CA GLY A 164 7.95 9.52 7.69
C GLY A 164 8.49 10.71 8.49
N ARG A 165 9.21 10.43 9.57
CA ARG A 165 9.80 11.42 10.47
C ARG A 165 11.27 11.70 10.18
N GLY A 166 11.83 11.10 9.14
CA GLY A 166 13.23 11.29 8.77
C GLY A 166 14.19 10.52 9.66
N GLN A 167 13.72 9.48 10.35
CA GLN A 167 14.60 8.54 11.04
C GLN A 167 15.22 7.58 10.03
N ASP A 168 16.53 7.36 10.16
CA ASP A 168 17.21 6.32 9.41
C ASP A 168 16.75 4.94 9.86
N VAL A 169 16.42 4.10 8.90
CA VAL A 169 16.03 2.71 9.12
C VAL A 169 17.04 1.78 8.46
N ASP A 170 17.31 0.66 9.12
CA ASP A 170 18.26 -0.34 8.66
C ASP A 170 17.65 -1.73 8.84
N GLU A 171 17.93 -2.64 7.90
CA GLU A 171 17.39 -4.01 7.88
C GLU A 171 17.88 -4.90 9.03
N GLU A 172 18.98 -4.52 9.70
CA GLU A 172 19.46 -5.17 10.92
C GLU A 172 18.58 -4.88 12.15
N HIS A 173 17.73 -3.85 12.06
CA HIS A 173 16.86 -3.41 13.14
C HIS A 173 15.41 -3.88 12.95
N VAL A 174 14.72 -4.07 14.07
CA VAL A 174 13.27 -4.23 14.11
C VAL A 174 12.65 -2.97 14.70
N PHE A 175 11.51 -2.57 14.18
CA PHE A 175 10.77 -1.40 14.63
C PHE A 175 9.41 -1.82 15.17
N ALA A 176 8.94 -1.09 16.18
CA ALA A 176 7.55 -1.17 16.65
C ALA A 176 7.05 0.23 17.00
N TYR A 177 5.75 0.43 16.94
CA TYR A 177 5.12 1.64 17.43
C TYR A 177 4.90 1.51 18.92
N ALA A 178 5.46 2.44 19.69
CA ALA A 178 5.39 2.47 21.13
C ALA A 178 4.40 3.54 21.58
N ALA A 179 3.51 3.22 22.53
CA ALA A 179 2.54 4.18 23.03
C ALA A 179 2.42 4.11 24.56
N LEU A 180 2.77 5.21 25.21
CA LEU A 180 2.59 5.45 26.64
C LEU A 180 1.10 5.55 26.97
N ARG A 181 0.67 4.79 27.98
CA ARG A 181 -0.72 4.66 28.39
C ARG A 181 -0.85 4.57 29.91
N PRO A 182 -1.96 5.07 30.49
CA PRO A 182 -2.34 4.73 31.85
C PRO A 182 -2.96 3.33 31.86
N ALA A 183 -2.58 2.52 32.85
CA ALA A 183 -3.10 1.17 33.04
C ALA A 183 -3.37 0.86 34.51
N GLU A 184 -4.40 0.05 34.74
CA GLU A 184 -4.82 -0.41 36.06
C GLU A 184 -4.78 -1.93 36.15
N ARG A 185 -4.41 -2.44 37.34
CA ARG A 185 -4.46 -3.87 37.62
C ARG A 185 -5.88 -4.29 37.95
N ARG A 186 -6.42 -5.22 37.15
CA ARG A 186 -7.68 -5.95 37.41
C ARG A 186 -7.36 -7.42 37.75
N PRO A 187 -8.32 -8.26 38.18
CA PRO A 187 -8.04 -9.66 38.53
C PRO A 187 -7.38 -10.46 37.39
N ASP A 188 -7.80 -10.22 36.15
CA ASP A 188 -7.41 -10.97 34.95
C ASP A 188 -6.22 -10.39 34.18
N GLY A 189 -5.83 -9.14 34.44
CA GLY A 189 -4.69 -8.52 33.75
C GLY A 189 -4.48 -7.06 34.09
N TRP A 190 -3.60 -6.41 33.33
CA TRP A 190 -3.49 -4.95 33.28
C TRP A 190 -4.38 -4.43 32.16
N TRP A 191 -5.11 -3.35 32.42
CA TRP A 191 -6.08 -2.80 31.48
C TRP A 191 -5.78 -1.34 31.20
N LEU A 192 -5.75 -0.97 29.93
CA LEU A 192 -5.53 0.42 29.51
C LEU A 192 -6.79 1.24 29.79
N THR A 193 -6.64 2.37 30.49
CA THR A 193 -7.78 3.21 30.90
C THR A 193 -7.89 4.50 30.10
N GLY A 194 -6.87 4.82 29.30
CA GLY A 194 -6.73 6.16 28.75
C GLY A 194 -5.63 6.30 27.73
N ARG A 195 -5.29 7.54 27.43
CA ARG A 195 -4.10 7.97 26.69
C ARG A 195 -3.74 9.38 27.17
N PRO A 196 -2.48 9.81 27.07
CA PRO A 196 -2.10 11.18 27.35
C PRO A 196 -2.95 12.18 26.55
N ASP A 197 -3.26 13.32 27.14
CA ASP A 197 -3.75 14.49 26.42
C ASP A 197 -2.60 15.08 25.57
N PRO A 198 -2.84 15.46 24.29
CA PRO A 198 -1.76 15.95 23.43
C PRO A 198 -1.17 17.29 23.84
N ALA A 199 -1.86 18.08 24.67
CA ALA A 199 -1.38 19.38 25.12
C ALA A 199 -1.03 19.37 26.62
N ALA A 200 -1.98 18.96 27.47
CA ALA A 200 -1.81 19.04 28.92
C ALA A 200 -0.76 18.07 29.47
N ASP A 201 -0.54 16.94 28.78
CA ASP A 201 0.36 15.88 29.23
C ASP A 201 1.62 15.76 28.38
N ALA A 202 1.87 16.71 27.46
CA ALA A 202 2.93 16.60 26.44
C ALA A 202 4.34 16.48 27.05
N ASP A 203 4.68 17.39 27.97
CA ASP A 203 6.00 17.43 28.61
C ASP A 203 6.23 16.23 29.53
N ASP A 204 5.20 15.87 30.31
CA ASP A 204 5.20 14.69 31.18
C ASP A 204 5.41 13.42 30.35
N ALA A 205 4.62 13.23 29.30
CA ALA A 205 4.72 12.08 28.42
C ALA A 205 6.10 11.98 27.75
N ALA A 206 6.69 13.09 27.30
CA ALA A 206 8.03 13.10 26.72
C ALA A 206 9.10 12.65 27.74
N GLN A 207 9.02 13.13 28.98
CA GLN A 207 9.95 12.75 30.05
C GLN A 207 9.81 11.27 30.44
N LEU A 208 8.58 10.77 30.56
CA LEU A 208 8.31 9.36 30.88
C LEU A 208 8.80 8.41 29.79
N VAL A 209 8.62 8.78 28.52
CA VAL A 209 9.17 8.02 27.38
C VAL A 209 10.69 8.02 27.41
N ALA A 210 11.33 9.17 27.65
CA ALA A 210 12.79 9.27 27.72
C ALA A 210 13.40 8.44 28.87
N ARG A 211 12.72 8.34 30.03
CA ARG A 211 13.13 7.46 31.14
C ARG A 211 13.19 5.97 30.78
N CYS A 212 12.46 5.58 29.73
CA CYS A 212 12.36 4.21 29.26
C CYS A 212 13.26 3.91 28.04
N ASP A 213 14.02 4.90 27.56
CA ASP A 213 14.95 4.71 26.45
C ASP A 213 16.18 3.88 26.85
N GLY A 214 16.77 3.20 25.87
CA GLY A 214 18.06 2.53 25.96
C GLY A 214 18.09 1.24 26.79
N ILE A 215 16.92 0.71 27.18
CA ILE A 215 16.81 -0.54 27.93
C ILE A 215 17.38 -1.70 27.10
N THR A 216 18.19 -2.55 27.70
CA THR A 216 18.74 -3.75 27.05
C THR A 216 18.26 -5.00 27.77
N VAL A 217 17.70 -5.95 27.01
CA VAL A 217 17.16 -7.22 27.51
C VAL A 217 17.56 -8.35 26.57
N ASP A 218 18.14 -9.43 27.10
CA ASP A 218 18.59 -10.60 26.31
C ASP A 218 19.50 -10.20 25.11
N GLY A 219 20.36 -9.20 25.32
CA GLY A 219 21.24 -8.64 24.29
C GLY A 219 20.56 -7.76 23.24
N LEU A 220 19.25 -7.54 23.33
CA LEU A 220 18.48 -6.66 22.46
C LEU A 220 18.38 -5.26 23.08
N ARG A 221 18.80 -4.22 22.35
CA ARG A 221 18.72 -2.83 22.79
C ARG A 221 17.46 -2.17 22.24
N PHE A 222 16.62 -1.68 23.14
CA PHE A 222 15.35 -0.98 22.86
C PHE A 222 15.59 0.53 22.94
N SER A 223 15.54 1.21 21.79
CA SER A 223 15.72 2.66 21.68
C SER A 223 14.41 3.34 21.29
N LEU A 224 13.93 4.29 22.11
CA LEU A 224 12.71 5.05 21.90
C LEU A 224 13.04 6.43 21.36
N GLU A 225 12.40 6.78 20.25
CA GLU A 225 12.35 8.15 19.78
C GLU A 225 10.93 8.69 19.98
N HIS A 226 10.77 9.63 20.92
CA HIS A 226 9.48 10.25 21.18
C HIS A 226 9.01 11.03 19.95
N VAL A 227 7.73 10.87 19.62
CA VAL A 227 7.11 11.48 18.46
C VAL A 227 6.12 12.56 18.89
N TRP A 228 5.03 12.16 19.55
CA TRP A 228 3.97 13.08 19.97
C TRP A 228 3.03 12.36 20.96
N ARG A 229 2.39 13.08 21.89
CA ARG A 229 1.33 12.53 22.77
C ARG A 229 1.72 11.22 23.50
N GLY A 230 2.98 11.09 23.91
CA GLY A 230 3.50 9.87 24.54
C GLY A 230 3.64 8.67 23.58
N GLU A 231 3.53 8.90 22.28
CA GLU A 231 3.80 7.93 21.23
C GLU A 231 5.25 8.08 20.77
N ALA A 232 5.87 6.97 20.42
CA ALA A 232 7.26 6.85 20.06
C ALA A 232 7.45 5.81 18.96
N VAL A 233 8.53 5.93 18.20
CA VAL A 233 9.06 4.82 17.40
C VAL A 233 10.07 4.08 18.28
N LEU A 234 9.85 2.77 18.45
CA LEU A 234 10.81 1.89 19.08
C LEU A 234 11.68 1.24 18.00
N ARG A 235 13.00 1.36 18.13
CA ARG A 235 14.00 0.58 17.39
C ARG A 235 14.61 -0.48 18.30
N VAL A 236 14.68 -1.72 17.82
CA VAL A 236 15.27 -2.87 18.53
C VAL A 236 16.48 -3.37 17.75
N ALA A 237 17.67 -3.23 18.34
CA ALA A 237 18.94 -3.71 17.80
C ALA A 237 19.40 -5.01 18.48
N GLY A 238 20.35 -5.72 17.87
CA GLY A 238 20.89 -6.99 18.40
C GLY A 238 20.33 -8.27 17.75
N GLY A 239 19.79 -8.16 16.53
CA GLY A 239 19.24 -9.30 15.77
C GLY A 239 17.86 -9.72 16.23
N ALA A 240 16.98 -8.78 16.55
CA ALA A 240 15.58 -9.06 16.86
C ALA A 240 14.85 -9.72 15.67
N ASP A 241 13.60 -10.15 15.84
CA ASP A 241 12.71 -10.66 14.80
C ASP A 241 11.38 -9.89 14.85
N ASP A 242 10.88 -9.41 13.71
CA ASP A 242 9.66 -8.60 13.60
C ASP A 242 8.36 -9.43 13.70
N ARG A 243 8.44 -10.76 13.64
CA ARG A 243 7.29 -11.66 13.64
C ARG A 243 6.80 -11.95 15.06
N VAL A 244 6.43 -10.89 15.77
CA VAL A 244 5.97 -10.89 17.17
C VAL A 244 4.59 -10.23 17.25
N THR A 245 3.72 -10.72 18.12
CA THR A 245 2.40 -10.11 18.33
C THR A 245 2.51 -8.81 19.14
N ASP A 246 1.53 -7.93 18.94
CA ASP A 246 1.41 -6.68 19.68
C ASP A 246 1.10 -6.92 21.17
N SER A 247 1.53 -5.99 22.02
CA SER A 247 1.04 -5.88 23.41
C SER A 247 -0.15 -4.93 23.54
N ASP A 248 -0.31 -3.96 22.62
CA ASP A 248 -1.52 -3.14 22.50
C ASP A 248 -2.65 -3.99 21.88
N ALA A 249 -3.71 -4.25 22.64
CA ALA A 249 -4.87 -4.99 22.14
C ALA A 249 -5.79 -4.16 21.23
N PHE A 250 -5.51 -2.87 21.05
CA PHE A 250 -6.30 -1.87 20.33
C PHE A 250 -7.69 -1.57 20.94
N PHE A 251 -8.44 -2.59 21.34
CA PHE A 251 -9.77 -2.53 21.94
C PHE A 251 -9.71 -2.60 23.47
N ARG A 252 -9.30 -1.49 24.09
CA ARG A 252 -9.10 -1.35 25.54
C ARG A 252 -10.33 -1.65 26.41
N ASP A 253 -11.52 -1.59 25.82
CA ASP A 253 -12.80 -1.93 26.45
C ASP A 253 -13.08 -3.43 26.46
N ARG A 254 -12.36 -4.22 25.65
CA ARG A 254 -12.62 -5.65 25.42
C ARG A 254 -11.47 -6.55 25.82
N HIS A 255 -10.24 -6.03 25.79
CA HIS A 255 -9.04 -6.83 25.97
C HIS A 255 -8.04 -6.16 26.92
N PRO A 256 -7.37 -6.95 27.78
CA PRO A 256 -6.27 -6.46 28.60
C PRO A 256 -5.03 -6.16 27.75
N LEU A 257 -4.01 -5.59 28.37
CA LEU A 257 -2.65 -5.59 27.85
C LEU A 257 -2.23 -7.02 27.52
N LEU A 258 -1.76 -7.24 26.29
CA LEU A 258 -1.40 -8.56 25.81
C LEU A 258 0.06 -8.86 26.10
N ARG A 259 0.34 -10.14 26.32
CA ARG A 259 1.71 -10.66 26.34
C ARG A 259 2.20 -10.83 24.89
N PRO A 260 3.34 -10.25 24.50
CA PRO A 260 3.95 -10.51 23.20
C PRO A 260 4.23 -12.01 23.01
N GLN A 261 3.85 -12.55 21.85
CA GLN A 261 4.04 -13.95 21.47
C GLN A 261 4.78 -14.04 20.14
N PRO A 262 5.64 -15.06 19.96
CA PRO A 262 6.27 -15.29 18.67
C PRO A 262 5.26 -15.86 17.67
N LEU A 263 5.23 -15.32 16.44
CA LEU A 263 4.47 -15.91 15.33
C LEU A 263 5.19 -17.13 14.73
N VAL A 264 6.51 -17.23 14.97
CA VAL A 264 7.42 -18.27 14.50
C VAL A 264 8.49 -18.58 15.56
N PRO A 265 9.04 -19.80 15.64
CA PRO A 265 10.00 -20.18 16.68
C PRO A 265 11.22 -19.26 16.79
N GLU A 266 11.73 -18.75 15.68
CA GLU A 266 12.89 -17.86 15.62
C GLU A 266 12.66 -16.53 16.35
N ALA A 267 11.40 -16.07 16.43
CA ALA A 267 11.03 -14.83 17.11
C ALA A 267 10.88 -14.98 18.64
N SER A 268 11.11 -16.18 19.19
CA SER A 268 10.92 -16.44 20.63
C SER A 268 11.79 -15.55 21.51
N ARG A 269 13.03 -15.26 21.07
CA ARG A 269 13.92 -14.36 21.80
C ARG A 269 13.32 -12.95 21.91
N THR A 270 12.87 -12.40 20.79
CA THR A 270 12.32 -11.04 20.74
C THR A 270 11.01 -10.94 21.50
N ALA A 271 10.12 -11.93 21.40
CA ALA A 271 8.87 -11.93 22.17
C ALA A 271 9.11 -11.91 23.69
N ARG A 272 10.04 -12.75 24.20
CA ARG A 272 10.41 -12.75 25.63
C ARG A 272 11.06 -11.43 26.05
N ALA A 273 12.00 -10.92 25.25
CA ALA A 273 12.66 -9.66 25.55
C ALA A 273 11.68 -8.47 25.54
N ALA A 274 10.70 -8.47 24.63
CA ALA A 274 9.64 -7.47 24.60
C ALA A 274 8.73 -7.53 25.84
N GLU A 275 8.38 -8.75 26.29
CA GLU A 275 7.64 -8.93 27.54
C GLU A 275 8.43 -8.39 28.75
N GLU A 276 9.68 -8.79 28.89
CA GLU A 276 10.57 -8.34 29.96
C GLU A 276 10.83 -6.84 29.91
N TRP A 277 11.00 -6.28 28.71
CA TRP A 277 11.11 -4.84 28.49
C TRP A 277 9.85 -4.10 28.96
N THR A 278 8.65 -4.59 28.62
CA THR A 278 7.40 -3.98 29.10
C THR A 278 7.32 -4.03 30.63
N ARG A 279 7.74 -5.12 31.27
CA ARG A 279 7.77 -5.22 32.75
C ARG A 279 8.78 -4.24 33.36
N GLU A 280 9.94 -4.08 32.75
CA GLU A 280 10.96 -3.10 33.18
C GLU A 280 10.46 -1.66 33.04
N VAL A 281 9.77 -1.34 31.94
CA VAL A 281 9.09 -0.04 31.77
C VAL A 281 8.11 0.20 32.90
N MET A 282 7.23 -0.77 33.19
CA MET A 282 6.25 -0.63 34.27
C MET A 282 6.91 -0.43 35.64
N ARG A 283 8.06 -1.06 35.89
CA ARG A 283 8.84 -0.86 37.11
C ARG A 283 9.47 0.54 37.19
N ARG A 284 9.95 1.09 36.06
CA ARG A 284 10.51 2.45 36.00
C ARG A 284 9.46 3.54 36.14
N LEU A 285 8.23 3.24 35.75
CA LEU A 285 7.08 4.15 35.79
C LEU A 285 6.12 3.81 36.95
N ASP A 286 6.59 3.07 37.95
CA ASP A 286 5.79 2.77 39.13
C ASP A 286 5.43 4.05 39.88
N GLY A 287 4.17 4.18 40.28
CA GLY A 287 3.60 5.39 40.87
C GLY A 287 3.24 6.51 39.89
N GLU A 288 3.60 6.40 38.60
CA GLU A 288 3.23 7.38 37.58
C GLU A 288 1.79 7.19 37.11
N ARG A 289 1.14 8.29 36.67
CA ARG A 289 -0.19 8.21 36.04
C ARG A 289 -0.14 7.42 34.73
N PHE A 290 0.93 7.59 33.95
CA PHE A 290 1.18 6.80 32.74
C PHE A 290 2.29 5.80 33.01
N ASN A 291 1.88 4.55 33.23
CA ASN A 291 2.72 3.52 33.85
C ASN A 291 3.04 2.34 32.93
N VAL A 292 2.66 2.40 31.65
CA VAL A 292 3.02 1.35 30.67
C VAL A 292 3.27 1.94 29.29
N ILE A 293 4.22 1.38 28.56
CA ILE A 293 4.39 1.60 27.12
C ILE A 293 3.99 0.32 26.39
N THR A 294 2.95 0.44 25.58
CA THR A 294 2.45 -0.65 24.71
C THR A 294 3.19 -0.67 23.39
N LEU A 295 3.35 -1.85 22.79
CA LEU A 295 4.04 -2.07 21.52
C LEU A 295 3.06 -2.61 20.50
N LYS A 296 3.09 -2.08 19.28
CA LYS A 296 2.29 -2.58 18.16
C LYS A 296 2.92 -2.36 16.80
N TRP A 297 2.36 -3.02 15.80
CA TRP A 297 2.72 -2.84 14.40
C TRP A 297 4.22 -3.07 14.14
N TRP A 298 4.72 -4.18 14.67
CA TRP A 298 6.08 -4.64 14.44
C TRP A 298 6.42 -4.69 12.95
N GLY A 299 7.65 -4.32 12.61
CA GLY A 299 8.11 -4.24 11.24
C GLY A 299 9.62 -4.26 11.11
N ARG A 300 10.09 -4.58 9.91
CA ARG A 300 11.49 -4.53 9.53
C ARG A 300 11.59 -3.92 8.13
N PRO A 301 12.53 -3.00 7.87
CA PRO A 301 12.80 -2.53 6.53
C PRO A 301 13.00 -3.68 5.55
N ARG A 302 12.34 -3.61 4.39
CA ARG A 302 12.46 -4.60 3.32
C ARG A 302 12.96 -3.89 2.08
N HIS A 303 13.87 -4.53 1.34
CA HIS A 303 14.20 -4.08 0.01
C HIS A 303 13.09 -4.50 -0.96
N VAL A 304 12.43 -3.52 -1.56
CA VAL A 304 11.34 -3.71 -2.53
C VAL A 304 11.66 -2.89 -3.79
N PRO A 305 11.16 -3.28 -4.97
CA PRO A 305 11.25 -2.42 -6.15
C PRO A 305 10.67 -1.05 -5.85
N THR A 306 11.33 0.02 -6.27
CA THR A 306 10.77 1.37 -6.22
C THR A 306 9.52 1.48 -7.11
N PHE A 307 8.76 2.56 -6.94
CA PHE A 307 7.57 2.85 -7.73
C PHE A 307 7.91 3.01 -9.22
N GLU A 308 9.07 3.59 -9.52
CA GLU A 308 9.57 3.66 -10.89
C GLU A 308 9.92 2.27 -11.45
N GLU A 309 10.57 1.43 -10.67
CA GLU A 309 10.96 0.08 -11.08
C GLU A 309 9.75 -0.84 -11.29
N ARG A 310 8.70 -0.71 -10.46
CA ARG A 310 7.46 -1.49 -10.53
C ARG A 310 6.49 -0.99 -11.60
N HIS A 311 6.30 0.33 -11.68
CA HIS A 311 5.21 0.93 -12.48
C HIS A 311 5.71 1.76 -13.66
N GLY A 312 7.00 2.07 -13.73
CA GLY A 312 7.54 2.98 -14.75
C GLY A 312 7.11 4.42 -14.56
N LEU A 313 6.80 4.82 -13.33
CA LEU A 313 6.30 6.14 -12.98
C LEU A 313 7.18 6.77 -11.90
N ARG A 314 7.44 8.07 -12.05
CA ARG A 314 8.02 8.94 -11.02
C ARG A 314 7.00 9.97 -10.58
N GLY A 315 7.07 10.37 -9.32
CA GLY A 315 6.44 11.59 -8.86
C GLY A 315 6.18 11.61 -7.36
N THR A 316 5.07 12.24 -6.97
CA THR A 316 4.88 12.76 -5.62
C THR A 316 3.67 12.15 -4.91
N PHE A 317 3.84 11.88 -3.62
CA PHE A 317 2.79 11.55 -2.67
C PHE A 317 2.57 12.71 -1.69
N ILE A 318 1.39 13.31 -1.71
CA ILE A 318 0.98 14.46 -0.91
C ILE A 318 0.09 13.97 0.22
N ALA A 319 0.54 14.09 1.47
CA ALA A 319 -0.23 13.67 2.65
C ALA A 319 0.22 14.38 3.92
N GLU A 320 -0.68 14.51 4.89
CA GLU A 320 -0.35 14.99 6.24
C GLU A 320 0.41 13.91 7.02
N SER A 321 -0.18 12.71 7.08
CA SER A 321 0.25 11.63 7.98
C SER A 321 1.70 11.20 7.73
N ALA A 322 2.50 11.22 8.80
CA ALA A 322 3.90 10.82 8.72
C ALA A 322 4.08 9.40 8.15
N PHE A 323 3.29 8.42 8.56
CA PHE A 323 3.42 7.06 8.00
C PHE A 323 3.11 7.00 6.50
N LEU A 324 2.16 7.79 5.97
CA LEU A 324 1.90 7.81 4.52
C LEU A 324 3.09 8.41 3.77
N ARG A 325 3.68 9.48 4.31
CA ARG A 325 4.93 10.05 3.79
C ARG A 325 6.10 9.05 3.87
N GLY A 326 6.15 8.24 4.93
CA GLY A 326 7.14 7.17 5.07
C GLY A 326 6.92 6.01 4.10
N LEU A 327 5.66 5.64 3.81
CA LEU A 327 5.31 4.68 2.78
C LEU A 327 5.79 5.17 1.42
N ALA A 328 5.49 6.42 1.06
CA ALA A 328 5.95 7.03 -0.18
C ALA A 328 7.48 6.93 -0.34
N ARG A 329 8.22 7.31 0.71
CA ARG A 329 9.70 7.19 0.75
C ARG A 329 10.17 5.74 0.62
N ALA A 330 9.50 4.79 1.28
CA ALA A 330 9.84 3.37 1.22
C ALA A 330 9.74 2.80 -0.21
N VAL A 331 8.90 3.38 -1.05
CA VAL A 331 8.74 3.00 -2.46
C VAL A 331 9.40 3.99 -3.43
N GLY A 332 10.22 4.93 -2.95
CA GLY A 332 10.95 5.87 -3.81
C GLY A 332 10.09 6.96 -4.47
N LEU A 333 8.92 7.28 -3.93
CA LEU A 333 8.14 8.47 -4.29
C LEU A 333 8.59 9.67 -3.46
N ASP A 334 8.54 10.86 -4.06
CA ASP A 334 8.74 12.11 -3.33
C ASP A 334 7.58 12.32 -2.34
N ALA A 335 7.86 12.63 -1.09
CA ALA A 335 6.83 12.84 -0.08
C ALA A 335 6.69 14.31 0.27
N VAL A 336 5.50 14.88 0.04
CA VAL A 336 5.16 16.27 0.36
C VAL A 336 4.17 16.29 1.52
N GLU A 337 4.47 17.10 2.54
CA GLU A 337 3.54 17.32 3.65
C GLU A 337 2.49 18.36 3.27
N ALA A 338 1.22 17.97 3.40
CA ALA A 338 0.08 18.86 3.27
C ALA A 338 -0.76 18.78 4.53
N LYS A 339 -0.73 19.83 5.36
CA LYS A 339 -1.49 19.90 6.61
C LYS A 339 -2.99 19.82 6.35
N GLU A 340 -3.73 19.30 7.32
CA GLU A 340 -5.19 19.35 7.32
C GLU A 340 -5.70 20.27 8.43
N THR A 341 -6.83 20.89 8.15
CA THR A 341 -7.49 21.89 8.99
C THR A 341 -8.99 21.59 9.09
N ASP A 342 -9.74 22.41 9.82
CA ASP A 342 -11.21 22.30 9.88
C ASP A 342 -11.91 22.84 8.59
N ASP A 343 -11.12 23.27 7.59
CA ASP A 343 -11.58 23.66 6.26
C ASP A 343 -11.15 22.63 5.17
N PRO A 344 -11.86 21.49 5.06
CA PRO A 344 -11.58 20.45 4.07
C PRO A 344 -11.64 20.96 2.62
N THR A 345 -12.42 22.02 2.35
CA THR A 345 -12.50 22.59 1.00
C THR A 345 -11.21 23.33 0.66
N ALA A 346 -10.68 24.13 1.59
CA ALA A 346 -9.40 24.81 1.40
C ALA A 346 -8.23 23.82 1.33
N ASP A 347 -8.21 22.81 2.20
CA ASP A 347 -7.17 21.77 2.21
C ASP A 347 -7.11 20.99 0.89
N LEU A 348 -8.28 20.65 0.34
CA LEU A 348 -8.37 19.94 -0.95
C LEU A 348 -7.98 20.86 -2.11
N ARG A 349 -8.36 22.14 -2.11
CA ARG A 349 -7.86 23.12 -3.11
C ARG A 349 -6.33 23.25 -3.05
N GLY A 350 -5.75 23.27 -1.85
CA GLY A 350 -4.29 23.26 -1.67
C GLY A 350 -3.64 22.05 -2.33
N ARG A 351 -4.21 20.86 -2.12
CA ARG A 351 -3.75 19.62 -2.77
C ARG A 351 -3.88 19.66 -4.29
N LEU A 352 -4.99 20.20 -4.82
CA LEU A 352 -5.19 20.36 -6.27
C LEU A 352 -4.19 21.35 -6.89
N ALA A 353 -3.84 22.42 -6.17
CA ALA A 353 -2.78 23.34 -6.58
C ALA A 353 -1.42 22.65 -6.62
N SER A 354 -1.06 21.89 -5.57
CA SER A 354 0.16 21.09 -5.55
C SER A 354 0.18 20.04 -6.66
N ILE A 355 -0.94 19.37 -6.95
CA ILE A 355 -1.04 18.45 -8.09
C ILE A 355 -0.65 19.15 -9.39
N ARG A 356 -1.21 20.33 -9.68
CA ARG A 356 -0.89 21.08 -10.90
C ARG A 356 0.58 21.46 -10.97
N GLU A 357 1.13 21.97 -9.87
CA GLU A 357 2.56 22.30 -9.76
C GLU A 357 3.44 21.08 -10.05
N ARG A 358 3.10 19.92 -9.48
CA ARG A 358 3.85 18.67 -9.70
C ARG A 358 3.76 18.17 -11.14
N LEU A 359 2.58 18.25 -11.75
CA LEU A 359 2.42 17.93 -13.18
C LEU A 359 3.23 18.87 -14.08
N ASP A 360 3.31 20.15 -13.74
CA ASP A 360 4.12 21.13 -14.48
C ASP A 360 5.63 20.94 -14.26
N ALA A 361 6.02 20.42 -13.09
CA ALA A 361 7.40 20.01 -12.79
C ALA A 361 7.82 18.70 -13.49
N GLY A 362 6.88 18.01 -14.15
CA GLY A 362 7.15 16.79 -14.92
C GLY A 362 6.88 15.48 -14.20
N ASP A 363 6.22 15.49 -13.04
CA ASP A 363 5.79 14.26 -12.38
C ASP A 363 4.83 13.49 -13.29
N THR A 364 5.08 12.18 -13.41
CA THR A 364 4.22 11.27 -14.19
C THR A 364 3.15 10.59 -13.32
N PHE A 365 3.27 10.73 -12.00
CA PHE A 365 2.34 10.21 -11.02
C PHE A 365 2.23 11.20 -9.86
N VAL A 366 1.00 11.57 -9.47
CA VAL A 366 0.76 12.36 -8.26
C VAL A 366 -0.36 11.73 -7.46
N PHE A 367 -0.10 11.40 -6.20
CA PHE A 367 -1.09 10.87 -5.28
C PHE A 367 -1.37 11.92 -4.20
N ALA A 368 -2.63 12.30 -4.00
CA ALA A 368 -3.05 13.22 -2.95
C ALA A 368 -4.05 12.53 -2.02
N HIS A 369 -3.72 12.49 -0.73
CA HIS A 369 -4.54 11.90 0.32
C HIS A 369 -5.25 12.98 1.14
N GLN A 370 -6.56 12.84 1.39
CA GLN A 370 -7.34 13.73 2.25
C GLN A 370 -8.09 12.92 3.32
N LYS A 371 -7.85 13.22 4.61
CA LYS A 371 -8.36 12.45 5.76
C LYS A 371 -9.79 12.82 6.19
N SER A 372 -10.31 13.98 5.80
CA SER A 372 -11.49 14.58 6.44
C SER A 372 -12.76 13.71 6.43
N ALA A 373 -12.96 12.87 5.40
CA ALA A 373 -14.10 11.96 5.34
C ALA A 373 -14.03 10.82 6.38
N ASP A 374 -12.83 10.26 6.62
CA ASP A 374 -12.54 9.29 7.68
C ASP A 374 -12.81 9.88 9.07
N ALA A 375 -12.30 11.10 9.32
CA ALA A 375 -12.53 11.82 10.56
C ALA A 375 -14.04 12.03 10.82
N ALA A 376 -14.81 12.37 9.79
CA ALA A 376 -16.26 12.50 9.89
C ALA A 376 -16.95 11.15 10.17
N GLY A 377 -16.53 10.06 9.53
CA GLY A 377 -17.02 8.71 9.83
C GLY A 377 -16.76 8.25 11.27
N HIS A 378 -15.63 8.66 11.86
CA HIS A 378 -15.32 8.39 13.26
C HIS A 378 -16.18 9.16 14.26
N THR A 379 -16.89 10.22 13.86
CA THR A 379 -17.87 10.91 14.73
C THR A 379 -19.13 10.10 14.99
N LYS A 380 -19.35 9.02 14.24
CA LYS A 380 -20.56 8.18 14.29
C LYS A 380 -21.86 8.95 14.04
N ASP A 381 -21.76 9.99 13.22
CA ASP A 381 -22.88 10.82 12.79
C ASP A 381 -22.93 10.82 11.24
N PRO A 382 -23.90 10.12 10.62
CA PRO A 382 -24.00 10.05 9.17
C PRO A 382 -24.35 11.38 8.51
N LEU A 383 -25.01 12.31 9.23
CA LEU A 383 -25.28 13.65 8.71
C LEU A 383 -24.00 14.48 8.62
N ARG A 384 -23.09 14.33 9.59
CA ARG A 384 -21.76 14.96 9.53
C ARG A 384 -20.92 14.39 8.40
N LYS A 385 -20.93 13.07 8.19
CA LYS A 385 -20.20 12.46 7.08
C LYS A 385 -20.73 12.95 5.73
N ARG A 386 -22.04 12.99 5.54
CA ARG A 386 -22.66 13.59 4.34
C ARG A 386 -22.21 15.04 4.12
N ALA A 387 -22.35 15.89 5.13
CA ALA A 387 -21.98 17.31 5.03
C ALA A 387 -20.47 17.51 4.75
N MET A 388 -19.61 16.66 5.30
CA MET A 388 -18.18 16.66 5.00
C MET A 388 -17.91 16.40 3.51
N LEU A 389 -18.59 15.41 2.93
CA LEU A 389 -18.45 15.06 1.52
C LEU A 389 -18.94 16.18 0.59
N GLU A 390 -20.05 16.84 0.92
CA GLU A 390 -20.55 18.02 0.19
C GLU A 390 -19.54 19.17 0.19
N ARG A 391 -18.86 19.41 1.33
CA ARG A 391 -17.81 20.43 1.44
C ARG A 391 -16.57 20.07 0.62
N MET A 392 -16.17 18.80 0.62
CA MET A 392 -15.02 18.34 -0.18
C MET A 392 -15.32 18.40 -1.68
N ASP A 393 -16.53 18.02 -2.11
CA ASP A 393 -16.92 18.04 -3.52
C ASP A 393 -16.78 19.42 -4.15
N ALA A 394 -17.03 20.50 -3.39
CA ALA A 394 -16.91 21.88 -3.86
C ALA A 394 -15.50 22.26 -4.38
N ALA A 395 -14.46 21.49 -4.07
CA ALA A 395 -13.12 21.66 -4.63
C ALA A 395 -12.84 20.73 -5.83
N LEU A 396 -13.57 19.61 -5.99
CA LEU A 396 -13.25 18.58 -6.98
C LEU A 396 -13.57 18.96 -8.44
N GLY A 397 -14.26 20.09 -8.68
CA GLY A 397 -14.46 20.62 -10.03
C GLY A 397 -13.16 21.06 -10.72
N GLU A 398 -12.08 21.18 -9.96
CA GLU A 398 -10.77 21.67 -10.38
C GLU A 398 -9.77 20.58 -10.80
N LEU A 399 -10.20 19.32 -10.87
CA LEU A 399 -9.37 18.17 -11.26
C LEU A 399 -8.81 18.32 -12.69
N PRO A 400 -7.54 17.97 -12.95
CA PRO A 400 -6.86 18.18 -14.24
C PRO A 400 -7.19 17.10 -15.30
N ILE A 401 -8.47 16.80 -15.50
CA ILE A 401 -8.97 15.71 -16.37
C ILE A 401 -8.71 15.96 -17.87
N ASP A 402 -8.32 17.16 -18.26
CA ASP A 402 -8.00 17.53 -19.64
C ASP A 402 -6.60 17.09 -20.07
N ARG A 403 -5.70 16.88 -19.11
CA ARG A 403 -4.28 16.60 -19.36
C ARG A 403 -3.70 15.43 -18.55
N ALA A 404 -4.49 14.79 -17.69
CA ALA A 404 -4.09 13.65 -16.88
C ALA A 404 -5.18 12.57 -16.83
N ILE A 405 -4.78 11.34 -16.52
CA ILE A 405 -5.71 10.31 -16.05
C ILE A 405 -5.93 10.55 -14.57
N VAL A 406 -7.16 10.87 -14.18
CA VAL A 406 -7.54 11.19 -12.82
C VAL A 406 -8.37 10.05 -12.24
N CYS A 407 -7.96 9.59 -11.07
CA CYS A 407 -8.67 8.63 -10.23
C CYS A 407 -9.18 9.31 -8.97
N VAL A 408 -10.45 9.10 -8.63
CA VAL A 408 -10.99 9.45 -7.30
C VAL A 408 -11.55 8.19 -6.65
N THR A 409 -11.12 7.91 -5.43
CA THR A 409 -11.53 6.74 -4.65
C THR A 409 -11.22 6.94 -3.16
N GLY A 410 -11.37 5.90 -2.34
CA GLY A 410 -10.89 5.84 -0.96
C GLY A 410 -10.10 4.55 -0.70
N ASP A 411 -9.44 4.48 0.46
CA ASP A 411 -8.62 3.35 0.86
C ASP A 411 -9.41 2.28 1.62
N HIS A 412 -10.43 2.69 2.38
CA HIS A 412 -11.36 1.80 3.06
C HIS A 412 -12.70 2.48 3.32
N ALA A 413 -13.63 1.72 3.90
CA ALA A 413 -14.87 2.24 4.43
C ALA A 413 -14.71 2.53 5.93
N THR A 414 -15.12 3.75 6.34
CA THR A 414 -15.27 4.14 7.74
C THR A 414 -16.75 4.39 8.03
N PRO A 415 -17.55 3.34 8.34
CA PRO A 415 -18.97 3.53 8.53
C PRO A 415 -19.30 4.46 9.70
N ALA A 416 -20.24 5.38 9.49
CA ALA A 416 -20.77 6.23 10.55
C ALA A 416 -21.65 5.45 11.54
N SER A 417 -21.98 4.18 11.25
CA SER A 417 -22.68 3.24 12.14
C SER A 417 -22.60 1.81 11.57
N PRO A 418 -22.53 0.75 12.40
CA PRO A 418 -22.41 0.72 13.86
C PRO A 418 -20.99 1.10 14.33
N GLU A 419 -20.67 0.93 15.61
CA GLU A 419 -19.33 1.18 16.20
C GLU A 419 -18.26 0.21 15.67
N VAL A 420 -17.86 0.42 14.41
CA VAL A 420 -16.69 -0.19 13.78
C VAL A 420 -15.67 0.91 13.47
N ILE A 421 -14.38 0.58 13.49
CA ILE A 421 -13.31 1.52 13.12
C ILE A 421 -13.32 1.64 11.59
N HIS A 422 -12.89 0.58 10.90
CA HIS A 422 -13.06 0.40 9.46
C HIS A 422 -13.87 -0.87 9.19
N SER A 423 -14.47 -0.96 7.99
CA SER A 423 -15.15 -2.17 7.53
C SER A 423 -14.55 -2.73 6.24
N GLY A 424 -14.95 -3.95 5.88
CA GLY A 424 -14.55 -4.60 4.62
C GLY A 424 -15.53 -4.37 3.48
N ASP A 425 -16.28 -3.27 3.55
CA ASP A 425 -17.22 -2.83 2.51
C ASP A 425 -16.42 -2.24 1.32
N PRO A 426 -16.90 -2.38 0.07
CA PRO A 426 -16.22 -1.83 -1.10
C PRO A 426 -16.26 -0.29 -1.10
N VAL A 427 -15.31 0.32 -1.80
CA VAL A 427 -15.20 1.79 -1.92
C VAL A 427 -15.48 2.22 -3.37
N PRO A 428 -16.22 3.31 -3.62
CA PRO A 428 -16.44 3.82 -4.98
C PRO A 428 -15.13 4.16 -5.68
N PHE A 429 -15.04 3.87 -6.97
CA PHE A 429 -13.84 4.05 -7.78
C PHE A 429 -14.22 4.64 -9.14
N VAL A 430 -13.65 5.78 -9.50
CA VAL A 430 -13.85 6.41 -10.81
C VAL A 430 -12.53 6.82 -11.43
N VAL A 431 -12.38 6.52 -12.73
CA VAL A 431 -11.27 6.95 -13.56
C VAL A 431 -11.81 7.80 -14.70
N ALA A 432 -11.24 8.98 -14.91
CA ALA A 432 -11.59 9.87 -16.02
C ALA A 432 -10.35 10.56 -16.58
N GLY A 433 -10.40 10.95 -17.84
CA GLY A 433 -9.27 11.62 -18.51
C GLY A 433 -9.33 11.42 -20.02
N PRO A 434 -8.34 11.93 -20.77
CA PRO A 434 -8.30 11.78 -22.21
C PRO A 434 -8.29 10.30 -22.62
N GLY A 435 -9.21 9.90 -23.51
CA GLY A 435 -9.30 8.52 -24.02
C GLY A 435 -10.03 7.52 -23.11
N VAL A 436 -10.33 7.88 -21.86
CA VAL A 436 -11.12 7.02 -20.97
C VAL A 436 -12.55 6.92 -21.46
N ARG A 437 -13.09 5.69 -21.50
CA ARG A 437 -14.48 5.44 -21.92
C ARG A 437 -15.44 5.81 -20.79
N ALA A 438 -16.30 6.79 -21.02
CA ALA A 438 -17.44 7.03 -20.15
C ALA A 438 -18.41 5.84 -20.19
N ASP A 439 -18.84 5.35 -19.01
CA ASP A 439 -19.87 4.32 -18.90
C ASP A 439 -21.27 4.91 -18.64
N ARG A 440 -22.20 4.11 -18.09
CA ARG A 440 -23.58 4.56 -17.84
C ARG A 440 -23.77 5.19 -16.46
N VAL A 441 -22.80 5.09 -15.56
CA VAL A 441 -22.89 5.61 -14.20
C VAL A 441 -22.84 7.14 -14.25
N ARG A 442 -23.76 7.78 -13.53
CA ARG A 442 -23.90 9.25 -13.50
C ARG A 442 -23.73 9.86 -12.12
N GLU A 443 -23.72 9.03 -11.08
CA GLU A 443 -23.68 9.44 -9.68
C GLU A 443 -22.57 8.69 -8.98
N PHE A 444 -21.79 9.38 -8.16
CA PHE A 444 -20.72 8.76 -7.38
C PHE A 444 -21.29 8.16 -6.09
N GLY A 445 -21.12 6.85 -5.91
CA GLY A 445 -21.71 6.14 -4.78
C GLY A 445 -21.34 4.66 -4.76
N GLU A 446 -21.49 4.02 -3.60
CA GLU A 446 -21.14 2.60 -3.43
C GLU A 446 -21.98 1.71 -4.34
N SER A 447 -23.30 1.91 -4.37
CA SER A 447 -24.20 1.11 -5.21
C SER A 447 -24.11 1.48 -6.68
N THR A 448 -24.07 2.77 -7.02
CA THR A 448 -24.05 3.24 -8.41
C THR A 448 -22.75 2.89 -9.12
N CYS A 449 -21.60 3.09 -8.47
CA CYS A 449 -20.32 2.75 -9.09
C CYS A 449 -20.11 1.23 -9.22
N ALA A 450 -20.80 0.39 -8.43
CA ALA A 450 -20.74 -1.07 -8.58
C ALA A 450 -21.30 -1.56 -9.94
N ASP A 451 -22.20 -0.78 -10.57
CA ASP A 451 -22.72 -1.05 -11.91
C ASP A 451 -21.80 -0.58 -13.05
N GLY A 452 -20.67 0.05 -12.71
CA GLY A 452 -19.72 0.59 -13.66
C GLY A 452 -18.93 -0.47 -14.43
N ILE A 453 -18.35 -0.08 -15.57
CA ILE A 453 -17.68 -1.00 -16.49
C ILE A 453 -16.43 -1.67 -15.90
N LEU A 454 -15.83 -1.08 -14.85
CA LEU A 454 -14.68 -1.66 -14.14
C LEU A 454 -15.10 -2.76 -13.15
N GLY A 455 -16.39 -2.84 -12.81
CA GLY A 455 -16.93 -3.85 -11.88
C GLY A 455 -16.30 -3.76 -10.50
N HIS A 456 -15.92 -4.92 -9.94
CA HIS A 456 -15.38 -5.05 -8.58
C HIS A 456 -13.88 -5.36 -8.63
N LEU A 457 -13.07 -4.36 -8.31
CA LEU A 457 -11.62 -4.41 -8.29
C LEU A 457 -11.09 -4.80 -6.90
N ARG A 458 -9.86 -5.29 -6.86
CA ARG A 458 -9.04 -5.40 -5.65
C ARG A 458 -7.94 -4.35 -5.66
N GLY A 459 -7.33 -4.07 -4.51
CA GLY A 459 -6.24 -3.12 -4.37
C GLY A 459 -5.17 -3.25 -5.46
N PRO A 460 -4.61 -4.46 -5.72
CA PRO A 460 -3.58 -4.65 -6.73
C PRO A 460 -4.03 -4.38 -8.17
N ASP A 461 -5.34 -4.28 -8.44
CA ASP A 461 -5.86 -3.97 -9.77
C ASP A 461 -5.83 -2.46 -10.08
N MET A 462 -5.67 -1.59 -9.07
CA MET A 462 -5.70 -0.13 -9.25
C MET A 462 -4.62 0.34 -10.22
N MET A 463 -3.35 0.04 -9.95
CA MET A 463 -2.25 0.50 -10.80
C MET A 463 -2.34 -0.03 -12.24
N PRO A 464 -2.61 -1.32 -12.50
CA PRO A 464 -2.89 -1.81 -13.86
C PRO A 464 -4.01 -1.06 -14.59
N VAL A 465 -5.12 -0.75 -13.91
CA VAL A 465 -6.23 0.02 -14.50
C VAL A 465 -5.78 1.44 -14.89
N LEU A 466 -5.08 2.13 -13.99
CA LEU A 466 -4.60 3.49 -14.23
C LEU A 466 -3.51 3.54 -15.32
N LEU A 467 -2.58 2.59 -15.32
CA LEU A 467 -1.55 2.46 -16.34
C LEU A 467 -2.16 2.17 -17.71
N ASN A 468 -3.16 1.29 -17.78
CA ASN A 468 -3.90 1.04 -19.03
C ASN A 468 -4.60 2.31 -19.53
N ALA A 469 -5.28 3.05 -18.65
CA ALA A 469 -5.91 4.31 -19.01
C ALA A 469 -4.91 5.38 -19.49
N ALA A 470 -3.66 5.32 -19.02
CA ALA A 470 -2.60 6.26 -19.37
C ALA A 470 -1.74 5.85 -20.59
N ASP A 471 -2.19 4.86 -21.38
CA ASP A 471 -1.46 4.27 -22.52
C ASP A 471 -0.11 3.64 -22.12
N ARG A 472 0.00 3.11 -20.89
CA ARG A 472 1.18 2.43 -20.33
C ARG A 472 0.97 0.96 -19.94
N PRO A 473 0.05 0.17 -20.54
CA PRO A 473 -0.14 -1.21 -20.10
C PRO A 473 1.12 -2.04 -20.34
N LEU A 474 1.54 -2.83 -19.35
CA LEU A 474 2.57 -3.84 -19.55
C LEU A 474 1.98 -4.99 -20.39
N PHE A 475 2.69 -5.37 -21.46
CA PHE A 475 2.30 -6.55 -22.24
C PHE A 475 2.64 -7.81 -21.45
N LEU A 476 1.59 -8.49 -20.94
CA LEU A 476 1.71 -9.74 -20.19
C LEU A 476 2.28 -10.85 -21.10
N GLY A 477 3.58 -11.12 -20.96
CA GLY A 477 4.35 -12.01 -21.84
C GLY A 477 5.70 -11.41 -22.21
N SER A 478 5.82 -10.08 -22.13
CA SER A 478 7.12 -9.41 -22.11
C SER A 478 7.78 -9.51 -20.74
N ARG A 479 9.11 -9.40 -20.72
CA ARG A 479 9.92 -9.27 -19.50
C ARG A 479 10.91 -8.11 -19.69
N PRO A 480 10.43 -6.87 -19.70
CA PRO A 480 11.25 -5.71 -20.07
C PRO A 480 12.16 -5.24 -18.92
N THR A 481 12.00 -5.79 -17.72
CA THR A 481 12.68 -5.38 -16.49
C THR A 481 13.10 -6.62 -15.67
N PRO A 482 14.21 -6.55 -14.89
CA PRO A 482 14.57 -7.60 -13.94
C PRO A 482 13.70 -7.60 -12.67
N PHE A 483 12.90 -6.56 -12.44
CA PHE A 483 12.07 -6.44 -11.24
C PHE A 483 10.81 -7.31 -11.35
N ASP A 484 10.56 -8.13 -10.33
CA ASP A 484 9.37 -8.97 -10.24
C ASP A 484 8.12 -8.13 -9.96
N GLY A 485 6.97 -8.56 -10.46
CA GLY A 485 5.68 -7.90 -10.22
C GLY A 485 5.53 -6.52 -10.88
N ALA A 486 6.23 -6.26 -11.99
CA ALA A 486 6.03 -5.03 -12.75
C ALA A 486 4.63 -4.98 -13.37
N ASP A 487 3.97 -3.83 -13.25
CA ASP A 487 2.63 -3.57 -13.82
C ASP A 487 2.68 -2.63 -15.05
N GLY A 488 3.77 -1.87 -15.20
CA GLY A 488 4.00 -0.93 -16.29
C GLY A 488 5.31 -1.19 -17.04
N TYR A 489 5.45 -0.64 -18.24
CA TYR A 489 6.75 -0.59 -18.90
C TYR A 489 7.69 0.34 -18.12
N PRO A 490 8.94 -0.08 -17.84
CA PRO A 490 9.84 0.72 -17.03
C PRO A 490 10.20 2.02 -17.76
N ALA A 491 10.24 3.13 -17.01
CA ALA A 491 10.75 4.41 -17.52
C ALA A 491 12.27 4.35 -17.71
N ILE A 492 12.95 3.49 -16.94
CA ILE A 492 14.37 3.18 -17.06
C ILE A 492 14.53 1.98 -17.99
N VAL A 493 15.15 2.21 -19.14
CA VAL A 493 15.55 1.14 -20.05
C VAL A 493 17.05 1.24 -20.28
N ASP A 494 17.77 0.14 -20.09
CA ASP A 494 19.19 0.04 -20.44
C ASP A 494 19.31 -0.37 -21.91
N PRO A 495 19.61 0.55 -22.83
CA PRO A 495 19.80 0.18 -24.22
C PRO A 495 21.07 -0.65 -24.36
N LEU A 496 21.03 -1.67 -25.23
CA LEU A 496 22.25 -2.27 -25.75
C LEU A 496 22.92 -1.23 -26.65
N LEU A 497 24.03 -0.65 -26.19
CA LEU A 497 24.79 0.38 -26.89
C LEU A 497 25.70 -0.19 -27.99
#